data_AF-A0A015L7L8-F1
#
_entry.id   AF-A0A015L7L8-F1
#
_cell.length_a   1.000
_cell.length_b   1.000
_cell.length_c   1.000
_cell.angle_alpha   90.00
_cell.angle_beta   90.00
_cell.angle_gamma   90.00
#
_symmetry.space_group_name_H-M   'P 1'
#
loop_
_entity.id
_entity.type
_entity.pdbx_description
1 polymer ?
#
loop_
_entity_poly.entity_id
_entity_poly.type
_entity_poly.pdbx_seq_one_letter_code
_entity_poly.pdbx_strand_id
1 'polypeptide(L)'
;MNLFFFDVVKADNTCWNLTLYAFQRLIILKPAISMLKTFLINNRSSRIHKKGEKLKELYPIANEWKVIKEMVKLLSPFESVTCLLNGITYPTIETEVAEIVEKQS
;
A
#
# COMPACT_ATOMS: atom_id res chain seq x y z
N MET A 1 12.37 -17.24 -5.93
CA MET A 1 11.07 -17.32 -5.25
C MET A 1 11.14 -16.32 -4.10
N ASN A 2 10.76 -15.07 -4.31
CA ASN A 2 10.93 -14.03 -3.28
C ASN A 2 9.74 -14.11 -2.32
N LEU A 3 10.01 -14.58 -1.10
CA LEU A 3 9.14 -14.38 0.04
C LEU A 3 9.01 -12.87 0.26
N PHE A 4 7.88 -12.29 -0.14
CA PHE A 4 7.48 -10.99 0.38
C PHE A 4 7.10 -11.22 1.83
N PHE A 5 8.06 -10.94 2.70
CA PHE A 5 7.89 -10.85 4.13
C PHE A 5 6.73 -9.88 4.38
N PHE A 6 5.67 -10.36 5.03
CA PHE A 6 4.63 -9.49 5.57
C PHE A 6 5.27 -8.73 6.73
N ASP A 7 6.13 -7.75 6.43
CA ASP A 7 6.55 -6.80 7.44
C ASP A 7 5.28 -6.15 7.98
N VAL A 8 5.13 -6.28 9.30
CA VAL A 8 4.26 -5.45 10.13
C VAL A 8 4.38 -4.04 9.57
N VAL A 9 3.24 -3.44 9.21
CA VAL A 9 3.13 -2.12 8.58
C VAL A 9 4.14 -1.18 9.25
N LYS A 10 5.29 -0.99 8.59
CA LYS A 10 6.32 -0.10 9.07
C LYS A 10 5.68 1.27 8.96
N ALA A 11 5.35 1.86 10.10
CA ALA A 11 4.56 3.06 10.21
C ALA A 11 5.41 4.28 9.81
N ASP A 12 5.90 4.27 8.58
CA ASP A 12 6.43 5.43 7.90
C ASP A 12 5.19 6.19 7.42
N ASN A 13 4.74 7.04 8.33
CA ASN A 13 3.45 7.68 8.54
C ASN A 13 2.98 8.66 7.45
N THR A 14 3.36 8.46 6.19
CA THR A 14 2.73 9.17 5.07
C THR A 14 1.45 8.45 4.64
N CYS A 15 0.38 9.21 4.40
CA CYS A 15 -0.91 8.67 3.96
C CYS A 15 -0.81 7.92 2.60
N TRP A 16 0.19 8.26 1.79
CA TRP A 16 0.45 7.65 0.49
C TRP A 16 1.08 6.25 0.60
N ASN A 17 1.95 6.02 1.58
CA ASN A 17 2.56 4.70 1.81
C ASN A 17 1.51 3.66 2.22
N LEU A 18 0.59 4.03 3.12
CA LEU A 18 -0.53 3.17 3.52
C LEU A 18 -1.39 2.77 2.32
N THR A 19 -1.68 3.73 1.43
CA THR A 19 -2.46 3.51 0.22
C THR A 19 -1.72 2.58 -0.76
N LEU A 20 -0.42 2.79 -0.97
CA LEU A 20 0.43 1.94 -1.80
C LEU A 20 0.40 0.49 -1.30
N TYR A 21 0.65 0.27 0.00
CA TYR A 21 0.66 -1.08 0.58
C TYR A 21 -0.70 -1.77 0.51
N ALA A 22 -1.78 -1.02 0.73
CA ALA A 22 -3.14 -1.55 0.58
C ALA A 22 -3.38 -2.05 -0.86
N PHE A 23 -3.01 -1.26 -1.87
CA PHE A 23 -3.16 -1.65 -3.28
C PHE A 23 -2.27 -2.82 -3.68
N GLN A 24 -1.01 -2.86 -3.23
CA GLN A 24 -0.12 -4.00 -3.47
C GLN A 24 -0.70 -5.30 -2.89
N ARG A 25 -1.17 -5.26 -1.63
CA ARG A 25 -1.82 -6.41 -0.98
C ARG A 25 -3.09 -6.84 -1.71
N LEU A 26 -3.90 -5.88 -2.14
CA LEU A 26 -5.12 -6.16 -2.90
C LEU A 26 -4.82 -6.86 -4.24
N ILE A 27 -3.77 -6.45 -4.94
CA ILE A 27 -3.31 -7.13 -6.17
C ILE A 27 -2.87 -8.57 -5.89
N ILE A 28 -2.09 -8.78 -4.82
CA ILE A 28 -1.62 -10.12 -4.42
C ILE A 28 -2.79 -11.04 -4.05
N LEU A 29 -3.78 -10.52 -3.32
CA LEU A 29 -4.94 -11.28 -2.86
C LEU A 29 -6.02 -11.48 -3.92
N LYS A 30 -5.91 -10.83 -5.08
CA LYS A 30 -6.92 -10.90 -6.15
C LYS A 30 -7.38 -12.33 -6.50
N PRO A 31 -6.49 -13.33 -6.67
CA PRO A 31 -6.91 -14.71 -6.97
C PRO A 31 -7.72 -15.34 -5.84
N ALA A 32 -7.28 -15.15 -4.59
CA ALA A 32 -7.96 -15.68 -3.41
C ALA A 32 -9.35 -15.04 -3.22
N ILE A 33 -9.46 -13.72 -3.40
CA ILE A 33 -10.73 -12.99 -3.36
C ILE A 33 -11.67 -13.48 -4.47
N SER A 34 -11.14 -13.71 -5.68
CA SER A 34 -11.93 -14.24 -6.80
C SER A 34 -12.46 -15.64 -6.49
N MET A 35 -11.63 -16.52 -5.92
CA MET A 35 -12.04 -17.87 -5.52
C MET A 35 -13.11 -17.82 -4.43
N LEU A 36 -12.91 -16.98 -3.41
CA LEU A 36 -13.87 -16.76 -2.34
C LEU A 36 -15.21 -16.27 -2.89
N LYS A 37 -15.21 -15.30 -3.80
CA LYS A 37 -16.42 -14.80 -4.45
C LYS A 37 -17.20 -15.92 -5.13
N THR A 38 -16.53 -16.73 -5.96
CA THR A 38 -17.16 -17.88 -6.65
C THR A 38 -17.73 -18.88 -5.65
N PHE A 39 -16.98 -19.20 -4.59
CA PHE A 39 -17.44 -20.10 -3.53
C PHE A 39 -18.70 -19.59 -2.82
N LEU A 40 -18.74 -18.29 -2.50
CA LEU A 40 -19.88 -17.68 -1.81
C LEU A 40 -21.14 -17.61 -2.68
N ILE A 41 -20.99 -17.26 -3.95
CA ILE A 41 -22.12 -17.18 -4.91
C ILE A 41 -22.72 -18.57 -5.15
N ASN A 42 -21.90 -19.61 -5.24
CA ASN A 42 -22.39 -20.97 -5.48
C ASN A 42 -22.93 -21.66 -4.21
N ASN A 43 -22.99 -20.96 -3.08
CA ASN A 43 -23.43 -21.54 -1.83
C ASN A 43 -24.97 -21.67 -1.78
N ARG A 44 -25.48 -22.84 -1.38
CA ARG A 44 -26.93 -23.08 -1.24
C ARG A 44 -27.58 -22.23 -0.14
N SER A 45 -26.82 -21.79 0.86
CA SER A 45 -27.35 -20.93 1.92
C SER A 45 -27.60 -19.53 1.38
N SER A 46 -28.86 -19.10 1.37
CA SER A 46 -29.25 -17.74 0.97
C SER A 46 -28.46 -16.65 1.73
N ARG A 47 -28.16 -16.87 3.01
CA ARG A 47 -27.36 -15.92 3.82
C ARG A 47 -25.93 -15.80 3.30
N ILE A 48 -25.30 -16.91 2.89
CA ILE A 48 -23.93 -16.93 2.39
C ILE A 48 -23.89 -16.37 0.96
N HIS A 49 -24.85 -16.76 0.12
CA HIS A 49 -25.02 -16.22 -1.23
C HIS A 49 -25.13 -14.69 -1.23
N LYS A 50 -25.94 -14.10 -0.34
CA LYS A 50 -26.06 -12.65 -0.20
C LYS A 50 -24.72 -11.96 0.13
N LYS A 51 -23.81 -12.62 0.85
CA LYS A 51 -22.45 -12.10 1.07
C LYS A 51 -21.60 -12.17 -0.20
N GLY A 52 -21.78 -13.22 -1.00
CA GLY A 52 -21.15 -13.36 -2.32
C GLY A 52 -21.55 -12.25 -3.28
N GLU A 53 -22.84 -11.90 -3.35
CA GLU A 53 -23.32 -10.78 -4.18
C GLU A 53 -22.76 -9.43 -3.70
N LYS A 54 -22.76 -9.17 -2.38
CA LYS A 54 -22.10 -7.96 -1.84
C LYS A 54 -20.61 -7.89 -2.20
N LEU A 55 -19.90 -9.02 -2.12
CA LEU A 55 -18.49 -9.09 -2.51
C LEU A 55 -18.31 -8.87 -4.02
N LYS A 56 -19.25 -9.32 -4.84
CA LYS A 56 -19.24 -9.11 -6.29
C LYS A 56 -19.45 -7.64 -6.67
N GLU A 57 -20.33 -6.93 -5.98
CA GLU A 57 -20.54 -5.48 -6.14
C GLU A 57 -19.27 -4.68 -5.78
N LEU A 58 -18.55 -5.09 -4.73
CA LEU A 58 -17.31 -4.45 -4.31
C LEU A 58 -16.08 -4.91 -5.10
N TYR A 59 -16.18 -5.99 -5.87
CA TYR A 59 -15.04 -6.56 -6.58
C TYR A 59 -14.68 -5.68 -7.78
N PRO A 60 -13.45 -5.13 -7.87
CA PRO A 60 -13.15 -4.17 -8.91
C PRO A 60 -13.33 -4.73 -10.32
N ILE A 61 -13.82 -3.90 -11.24
CA ILE A 61 -13.92 -4.23 -12.67
C ILE A 61 -12.56 -4.07 -13.37
N ALA A 62 -12.47 -4.50 -14.63
CA ALA A 62 -11.20 -4.53 -15.36
C ALA A 62 -10.48 -3.16 -15.40
N ASN A 63 -11.22 -2.08 -15.64
CA ASN A 63 -10.67 -0.72 -15.67
C ASN A 63 -10.19 -0.27 -14.29
N GLU A 64 -10.94 -0.56 -13.22
CA GLU A 64 -10.52 -0.23 -11.85
C GLU A 64 -9.25 -0.98 -11.45
N TRP A 65 -9.13 -2.27 -11.82
CA TRP A 65 -7.88 -3.01 -11.62
C TRP A 65 -6.70 -2.40 -12.38
N LYS A 66 -6.94 -1.81 -13.56
CA LYS A 66 -5.91 -1.10 -14.31
C LYS A 66 -5.48 0.16 -13.56
N VAL A 67 -6.44 0.96 -13.09
CA VAL A 67 -6.17 2.17 -12.28
C VAL A 67 -5.40 1.82 -11.00
N ILE A 68 -5.79 0.77 -10.27
CA ILE A 68 -5.07 0.32 -9.06
C ILE A 68 -3.60 0.00 -9.37
N LYS A 69 -3.32 -0.67 -10.50
CA LYS A 69 -1.94 -0.97 -10.93
C LYS A 69 -1.16 0.29 -11.32
N GLU A 70 -1.81 1.24 -11.97
CA GLU A 70 -1.20 2.53 -12.32
C GLU A 70 -0.90 3.35 -11.06
N MET A 71 -1.79 3.35 -10.08
CA MET A 71 -1.56 3.98 -8.77
C MET A 71 -0.36 3.38 -8.05
N VAL A 72 -0.21 2.05 -8.05
CA VAL A 72 0.99 1.42 -7.47
C VAL A 72 2.26 1.92 -8.17
N LYS A 73 2.28 1.95 -9.50
CA LYS A 73 3.45 2.45 -10.27
C LYS A 73 3.75 3.92 -9.96
N LEU A 74 2.71 4.74 -9.83
CA LEU A 74 2.83 6.16 -9.54
C LEU A 74 3.37 6.40 -8.14
N LEU A 75 2.90 5.66 -7.15
CA LEU A 75 3.24 5.86 -5.74
C LEU A 75 4.58 5.21 -5.34
N SER A 76 5.02 4.15 -6.03
CA SER A 76 6.27 3.46 -5.69
C SER A 76 7.53 4.36 -5.60
N PRO A 77 7.78 5.31 -6.53
CA PRO A 77 8.92 6.22 -6.40
C PRO A 77 8.86 7.12 -5.16
N PHE A 78 7.66 7.55 -4.76
CA PHE A 78 7.48 8.41 -3.58
C PHE A 78 7.76 7.64 -2.28
N GLU A 79 7.39 6.36 -2.22
CA GLU A 79 7.72 5.51 -1.08
C GLU A 79 9.23 5.32 -0.96
N SER A 80 9.93 5.06 -2.08
CA SER A 80 11.38 4.93 -2.09
C SER A 80 12.09 6.20 -1.62
N VAL A 81 11.64 7.38 -2.07
CA VAL A 81 12.16 8.67 -1.58
C VAL A 81 11.84 8.84 -0.10
N THR A 82 10.61 8.56 0.33
CA THR A 82 10.20 8.69 1.75
C THR A 82 11.04 7.79 2.66
N CYS A 83 11.27 6.53 2.29
CA CYS A 83 12.10 5.61 3.04
C CYS A 83 13.57 6.04 3.07
N LEU A 84 14.10 6.59 1.96
CA LEU A 84 15.43 7.17 1.93
C LEU A 84 15.54 8.36 2.88
N LEU A 85 14.60 9.31 2.81
CA LEU A 85 14.60 10.52 3.63
C LEU A 85 14.35 10.21 5.12
N ASN A 86 13.50 9.23 5.44
CA ASN A 86 13.29 8.78 6.82
C ASN A 86 14.50 8.03 7.40
N GLY A 87 15.30 7.37 6.54
CA GLY A 87 16.54 6.69 6.93
C GLY A 87 17.74 7.62 7.03
N ILE A 88 17.68 8.79 6.38
CA ILE A 88 18.64 9.87 6.57
C ILE A 88 18.21 10.61 7.84
N THR A 89 18.92 10.40 8.95
CA THR A 89 18.92 11.37 10.06
C THR A 89 19.42 12.69 9.48
N TYR A 90 18.50 13.56 9.10
CA TYR A 90 18.83 14.93 8.74
C TYR A 90 19.63 15.52 9.89
N PRO A 91 20.82 16.12 9.64
CA PRO A 91 21.29 17.15 10.54
C PRO A 91 20.16 18.18 10.54
N THR A 92 19.48 18.33 11.68
CA THR A 92 18.53 19.41 11.87
C THR A 92 19.23 20.68 11.40
N ILE A 93 18.57 21.51 10.59
CA ILE A 93 19.14 22.76 10.04
C ILE A 93 19.77 23.63 11.15
N GLU A 94 19.37 23.43 12.40
CA GLU A 94 20.02 23.95 13.61
C GLU A 94 21.53 23.67 13.71
N THR A 95 22.03 22.51 13.25
CA THR A 95 23.44 22.12 13.36
C THR A 95 24.30 22.76 12.27
N GLU A 96 23.80 22.93 11.05
CA GLU A 96 24.56 23.61 9.98
C GLU A 96 24.63 25.13 10.20
N VAL A 97 23.61 25.74 10.82
CA VAL A 97 23.67 27.18 11.17
C VAL A 97 24.68 27.42 12.30
N ALA A 98 24.85 26.48 13.24
CA ALA A 98 25.85 26.59 14.29
C ALA A 98 27.29 26.52 13.75
N GLU A 99 27.58 25.63 12.80
CA GLU A 99 28.92 25.52 12.19
C GLU A 99 29.32 26.75 11.34
N ILE A 100 28.34 27.47 10.77
CA ILE A 100 28.60 28.70 10.01
C ILE A 100 28.88 29.88 10.96
N VAL A 101 28.25 29.92 12.14
CA VAL A 101 28.49 30.97 13.14
C VAL A 101 29.83 30.80 13.85
N GLU A 102 30.27 29.57 14.12
CA GLU A 102 31.56 29.31 14.78
C GLU A 102 32.78 29.58 13.88
N LYS A 103 32.62 29.48 12.55
CA LYS A 103 33.68 29.82 11.57
C LYS A 103 33.84 31.31 11.29
N GLN A 104 33.03 32.18 11.91
CA GLN A 104 33.14 33.63 11.80
C GLN A 104 33.50 34.34 13.12
N SER A 105 33.85 33.60 14.17
CA SER A 105 34.48 34.12 15.41
C SER A 105 35.96 33.77 15.48
#